data_AF-A0A957JJ15-F1
#
_entry.id   AF-A0A957JJ15-F1
#
_cell.length_a   1.000
_cell.length_b   1.000
_cell.length_c   1.000
_cell.angle_alpha   90.00
_cell.angle_beta   90.00
_cell.angle_gamma   90.00
#
_symmetry.space_group_name_H-M   'P 1'
#
loop_
_entity.id
_entity.type
_entity.pdbx_description
1 polymer ?
#
loop_
_entity_poly.entity_id
_entity_poly.type
_entity_poly.pdbx_seq_one_letter_code
_entity_poly.pdbx_strand_id
1 'polypeptide(L)'
;MTIREGRWDCQYCGQVGILGREKSCPNCARSRPEGTRFYLPDEQAAASEQKLVQQAKIGPDWICQFCSSSNPANATVCHHCNAAREG
;
A
#
# COMPACT_ATOMS: atom_id res chain seq x y z
N MET A 1 -16.78 22.83 6.08
CA MET A 1 -17.32 21.61 6.72
C MET A 1 -16.74 20.43 5.96
N THR A 2 -15.90 19.61 6.58
CA THR A 2 -15.34 18.43 5.93
C THR A 2 -16.25 17.25 6.20
N ILE A 3 -16.89 16.70 5.16
CA ILE A 3 -17.69 15.47 5.29
C ILE A 3 -16.69 14.29 5.43
N ARG A 4 -16.71 13.63 6.58
CA ARG A 4 -15.96 12.38 6.81
C ARG A 4 -16.87 11.19 6.59
N GLU A 5 -16.40 10.21 5.82
CA GLU A 5 -17.13 8.98 5.54
C GLU A 5 -16.50 7.79 6.27
N GLY A 6 -17.32 7.02 6.98
CA GLY A 6 -16.92 5.76 7.61
C GLY A 6 -16.39 4.75 6.60
N ARG A 7 -15.52 3.87 7.07
CA ARG A 7 -14.91 2.75 6.34
C ARG A 7 -15.27 1.44 7.03
N TRP A 8 -15.25 0.35 6.27
CA TRP A 8 -15.46 -1.00 6.79
C TRP A 8 -14.58 -2.03 6.07
N ASP A 9 -14.36 -3.16 6.73
CA ASP A 9 -13.50 -4.23 6.21
C ASP A 9 -14.30 -5.49 5.88
N CYS A 10 -14.06 -6.04 4.69
CA CYS A 10 -14.70 -7.25 4.22
C CYS A 10 -14.12 -8.48 4.92
N GLN A 11 -14.97 -9.14 5.71
CA GLN A 11 -14.63 -10.37 6.43
C GLN A 11 -14.45 -11.59 5.50
N TYR A 12 -14.85 -11.48 4.22
CA TYR A 12 -14.82 -12.62 3.30
C TYR A 12 -13.58 -12.70 2.42
N CYS A 13 -13.02 -11.55 2.01
CA CYS A 13 -11.82 -11.51 1.17
C CYS A 13 -10.67 -10.71 1.81
N GLY A 14 -10.88 -10.12 2.99
CA GLY A 14 -9.89 -9.30 3.67
C GLY A 14 -9.70 -7.91 3.06
N GLN A 15 -10.56 -7.47 2.14
CA GLN A 15 -10.51 -6.11 1.61
C GLN A 15 -10.80 -5.12 2.73
N VAL A 16 -9.83 -4.29 3.08
CA VAL A 16 -9.97 -3.24 4.08
C VAL A 16 -10.36 -1.91 3.46
N GLY A 17 -10.92 -1.00 4.27
CA GLY A 17 -11.14 0.38 3.86
C GLY A 17 -12.20 0.58 2.78
N ILE A 18 -13.24 -0.25 2.78
CA ILE A 18 -14.39 -0.08 1.88
C ILE A 18 -15.23 1.10 2.39
N LEU A 19 -15.72 1.93 1.47
CA LEU A 19 -16.52 3.11 1.78
C LEU A 19 -17.82 2.70 2.47
N GLY A 20 -18.24 3.45 3.49
CA GLY A 20 -19.43 3.14 4.28
C GLY A 20 -20.73 3.19 3.48
N ARG A 21 -20.78 3.94 2.38
CA ARG A 21 -21.91 3.92 1.43
C ARG A 21 -22.04 2.61 0.66
N GLU A 22 -20.94 1.88 0.50
CA GLU A 22 -20.92 0.63 -0.25
C GLU A 22 -21.53 -0.48 0.60
N LYS A 23 -22.63 -1.04 0.11
CA LYS A 23 -23.31 -2.20 0.69
C LYS A 23 -22.71 -3.52 0.23
N SER A 24 -21.81 -3.49 -0.74
CA SER A 24 -21.14 -4.67 -1.30
C SER A 24 -19.65 -4.42 -1.42
N CYS A 25 -18.85 -5.47 -1.24
CA CYS A 25 -17.42 -5.39 -1.43
C CYS A 25 -17.10 -5.23 -2.93
N PRO A 26 -16.33 -4.21 -3.35
CA PRO A 26 -15.98 -4.03 -4.76
C PRO A 26 -15.03 -5.10 -5.29
N ASN A 27 -14.34 -5.82 -4.40
CA ASN A 27 -13.38 -6.86 -4.76
C ASN A 27 -14.05 -8.23 -4.94
N CYS A 28 -14.87 -8.67 -3.98
CA CYS A 28 -15.48 -10.00 -4.02
C CYS A 28 -17.00 -10.01 -4.25
N ALA A 29 -17.61 -8.84 -4.50
CA ALA A 29 -19.04 -8.64 -4.71
C ALA A 29 -19.97 -9.09 -3.57
N ARG A 30 -19.44 -9.56 -2.43
CA ARG A 30 -20.26 -9.96 -1.29
C ARG A 30 -20.85 -8.77 -0.56
N SER A 31 -22.11 -8.92 -0.17
CA SER A 31 -22.82 -7.94 0.64
C SER A 31 -22.14 -7.75 2.00
N ARG A 32 -22.21 -6.53 2.50
CA ARG A 32 -21.77 -6.15 3.83
C ARG A 32 -22.64 -6.85 4.89
N PRO A 33 -22.06 -7.67 5.78
CA PRO A 33 -22.81 -8.32 6.86
C PRO A 33 -23.48 -7.33 7.82
N GLU A 34 -24.63 -7.71 8.39
CA GLU A 34 -25.20 -7.01 9.54
C GLU A 34 -24.24 -7.10 10.73
N GLY A 35 -23.99 -5.97 11.41
CA GLY A 35 -23.01 -5.89 12.50
C GLY A 35 -21.57 -5.58 12.07
N THR A 36 -21.33 -5.28 10.79
CA THR A 36 -20.02 -4.80 10.31
C THR A 36 -19.58 -3.55 11.09
N ARG A 37 -18.39 -3.62 11.71
CA ARG A 37 -17.81 -2.49 12.45
C ARG A 37 -17.33 -1.41 11.47
N PHE A 38 -17.86 -0.20 11.63
CA PHE A 38 -17.35 0.97 10.94
C PHE A 38 -16.26 1.64 11.74
N TYR A 39 -15.30 2.21 11.04
CA TYR A 39 -14.29 3.09 11.61
C TYR A 39 -14.15 4.33 10.73
N LEU A 40 -13.82 5.46 11.33
CA LEU A 40 -13.36 6.60 10.56
C LEU A 40 -11.87 6.37 10.31
N PRO A 41 -11.38 6.50 9.07
CA PRO A 41 -9.94 6.55 8.87
C PRO A 41 -9.45 7.80 9.61
N ASP A 42 -8.64 7.61 10.65
CA ASP A 42 -7.93 8.71 11.30
C ASP A 42 -7.15 9.48 10.23
N GLU A 43 -7.11 10.81 10.35
CA GLU A 43 -6.29 11.66 9.46
C GLU A 43 -4.80 11.26 9.49
N GLN A 44 -4.40 10.46 10.48
CA GLN A 44 -3.07 9.88 10.67
C GLN A 44 -2.90 8.53 9.97
N ALA A 45 -3.78 8.14 9.05
CA ALA A 45 -3.42 7.20 7.97
C ALA A 45 -2.42 7.83 6.98
N ALA A 46 -1.39 8.49 7.53
CA ALA A 46 -0.04 8.59 7.00
C ALA A 46 0.57 7.18 6.92
N ALA A 47 -0.07 6.29 6.16
CA ALA A 47 0.54 5.07 5.63
C ALA A 47 1.78 5.37 4.76
N SER A 48 2.09 6.65 4.58
CA SER A 48 3.32 7.21 4.05
C SER A 48 4.47 7.22 5.07
N GLU A 49 4.32 7.59 6.35
CA GLU A 49 5.51 7.85 7.17
C GLU A 49 6.31 6.60 7.54
N GLN A 50 5.69 5.52 8.00
CA GLN A 50 6.45 4.32 8.35
C GLN A 50 7.07 3.66 7.11
N LYS A 51 6.35 3.64 5.98
CA LYS A 51 6.85 3.06 4.73
C LYS A 51 7.94 3.93 4.10
N LEU A 52 7.78 5.26 4.13
CA LEU A 52 8.79 6.22 3.69
C LEU A 52 10.01 6.23 4.62
N VAL A 53 9.84 6.10 5.94
CA VAL A 53 10.96 6.00 6.89
C VAL A 53 11.73 4.70 6.67
N GLN A 54 11.06 3.58 6.40
CA GLN A 54 11.76 2.33 6.05
C GLN A 54 12.46 2.45 4.69
N GLN A 55 11.84 3.09 3.68
CA GLN A 55 12.51 3.38 2.40
C GLN A 55 13.73 4.30 2.58
N ALA A 56 13.62 5.36 3.39
CA ALA A 56 14.73 6.27 3.68
C ALA A 56 15.88 5.59 4.43
N LYS A 57 15.59 4.56 5.26
CA LYS A 57 16.62 3.77 5.96
C LYS A 57 17.37 2.80 5.06
N ILE A 58 16.79 2.38 3.93
CA ILE A 58 17.41 1.42 3.02
C ILE A 58 18.60 2.04 2.27
N GLY A 59 18.68 3.37 2.19
CA GLY A 59 19.74 4.11 1.52
C GLY A 59 19.34 4.57 0.11
N PRO A 60 20.18 5.38 -0.55
CA PRO A 60 19.87 5.92 -1.87
C PRO A 60 19.83 4.82 -2.93
N ASP A 61 18.88 4.92 -3.86
CA ASP A 61 18.80 4.04 -5.02
C ASP A 61 20.14 4.00 -5.79
N TRP A 62 20.46 2.84 -6.35
CA TRP A 62 21.63 2.66 -7.22
C TRP A 62 21.19 2.57 -8.69
N ILE A 63 22.01 3.14 -9.57
CA ILE A 63 21.78 3.12 -11.01
C ILE A 63 22.52 1.91 -11.60
N CYS A 64 21.78 1.05 -12.30
CA CYS A 64 22.35 -0.10 -12.98
C CYS A 64 23.26 0.34 -14.12
N GLN A 65 24.53 -0.08 -14.11
CA GLN A 65 25.51 0.29 -15.13
C GLN A 65 25.21 -0.33 -16.51
N PHE A 66 24.43 -1.42 -16.56
CA PHE A 66 24.12 -2.13 -17.80
C PHE A 66 22.92 -1.55 -18.54
N CYS A 67 21.90 -1.05 -17.83
CA CYS A 67 20.65 -0.57 -18.44
C CYS A 67 20.20 0.82 -17.96
N SER A 68 20.98 1.48 -17.10
CA SER A 68 20.68 2.79 -16.50
C SER A 68 19.37 2.87 -15.69
N SER A 69 18.78 1.74 -15.32
CA SER A 69 17.57 1.69 -14.48
C SER A 69 17.90 1.97 -13.01
N SER A 70 17.01 2.68 -12.30
CA SER A 70 17.12 2.96 -10.86
C SER A 70 16.61 1.79 -10.04
N ASN A 71 17.37 1.34 -9.05
CA ASN A 71 17.02 0.20 -8.21
C ASN A 71 17.16 0.57 -6.74
N PRO A 72 16.30 0.07 -5.85
CA PRO A 72 16.38 0.38 -4.43
C PRO A 72 17.67 -0.15 -3.81
N ALA A 73 18.20 0.53 -2.78
CA ALA A 73 19.49 0.17 -2.18
C ALA A 73 19.55 -1.23 -1.56
N ASN A 74 18.42 -1.87 -1.25
CA ASN A 74 18.37 -3.25 -0.78
C ASN A 74 18.33 -4.29 -1.93
N ALA A 75 18.17 -3.87 -3.18
CA ALA A 75 18.21 -4.78 -4.32
C ALA A 75 19.65 -5.18 -4.63
N THR A 76 19.90 -6.49 -4.67
CA THR A 76 21.18 -7.09 -5.09
C THR A 76 21.25 -7.34 -6.59
N VAL A 77 20.11 -7.29 -7.28
CA VAL A 77 19.97 -7.49 -8.73
C VAL A 77 19.07 -6.41 -9.32
N CYS A 78 19.32 -6.03 -10.56
CA CYS A 78 18.52 -5.06 -11.28
C CYS A 78 17.13 -5.65 -11.58
N HIS A 79 16.07 -4.91 -11.26
CA HIS A 79 14.70 -5.34 -11.54
C HIS A 79 14.35 -5.33 -13.04
N HIS A 80 15.12 -4.61 -13.85
CA HIS A 80 14.85 -4.44 -15.29
C HIS A 80 15.63 -5.41 -16.17
N CYS A 81 16.93 -5.60 -15.90
CA CYS A 81 17.81 -6.45 -16.72
C CYS A 81 18.41 -7.64 -15.98
N ASN A 82 18.06 -7.86 -14.70
CA ASN A 82 18.58 -8.93 -13.84
C ASN A 82 20.09 -8.92 -13.61
N ALA A 83 20.82 -7.88 -14.05
CA ALA A 83 22.25 -7.75 -13.76
C ALA A 83 22.50 -7.59 -12.25
N ALA A 84 23.58 -8.20 -11.75
CA ALA A 84 23.98 -8.05 -10.35
C ALA A 84 24.41 -6.60 -10.05
N ARG A 85 24.17 -6.16 -8.82
CA ARG A 85 24.76 -4.93 -8.30
C ARG A 85 26.26 -5.20 -8.10
N GLU A 86 27.07 -4.85 -9.10
CA GLU A 86 28.52 -4.90 -8.96
C GLU A 86 28.93 -3.90 -7.86
N GLY A 87 29.76 -4.39 -6.93
CA GLY A 87 30.20 -3.68 -5.72
C GLY A 87 31.36 -2.74 -5.98
#